data_AF-A0A2S9DND9-F1
#
_entry.id   AF-A0A2S9DND9-F1
#
_cell.length_a   1.000
_cell.length_b   1.000
_cell.length_c   1.000
_cell.angle_alpha   90.00
_cell.angle_beta   90.00
_cell.angle_gamma   90.00
#
_symmetry.space_group_name_H-M   'P 1'
#
loop_
_entity.id
_entity.type
_entity.pdbx_description
1 polymer ?
#
loop_
_entity_poly.entity_id
_entity_poly.type
_entity_poly.pdbx_seq_one_letter_code
_entity_poly.pdbx_strand_id
1 'polypeptide(L)'
;MVNSQYQTIATPAMGALFAGLFVSIAASYLYEGFSKNDDWRQYAGLCSFFIGLVILAVILKPVLKGVDDPESLARDPHTIQAAAEEYIATPRVAVLDPDVLVRQMKQWHKDISVRSTNISADAQSQRLDDAFHLASRARGFIKLTNASLRIYYAALKLFPFRFLWPILSALVYLVGNYWFAIGSGTLKEAGPVGKLLVLVIPIVCVSLVVMFYSATRGYRAIRWHKVNRLASAKAKRALREAKTVHEGILGEDEFSLQLFSRVDDFLRKSGRGARKEILSLKIGKFSF
;
A
#
# COMPACT_ATOMS: atom_id res chain seq x y z
N MET A 1 0.63 3.70 26.61
CA MET A 1 0.61 4.49 25.36
C MET A 1 1.84 4.10 24.55
N VAL A 2 1.67 3.22 23.57
CA VAL A 2 2.77 2.78 22.68
C VAL A 2 2.86 3.78 21.55
N ASN A 3 3.91 4.59 21.54
CA ASN A 3 4.20 5.54 20.47
C ASN A 3 4.52 4.76 19.18
N SER A 4 3.61 4.80 18.22
CA SER A 4 3.76 4.19 16.89
C SER A 4 4.78 4.96 16.06
N GLN A 5 6.05 4.57 16.16
CA GLN A 5 7.18 5.16 15.45
C GLN A 5 7.38 4.53 14.06
N TYR A 6 6.32 4.47 13.26
CA TYR A 6 6.38 4.03 11.86
C TYR A 6 6.23 5.22 10.90
N GLN A 7 7.02 6.28 11.11
CA GLN A 7 7.10 7.37 10.15
C GLN A 7 8.22 7.09 9.14
N THR A 8 7.85 7.02 7.86
CA THR A 8 8.82 6.93 6.77
C THR A 8 9.50 8.28 6.60
N ILE A 9 10.68 8.47 7.18
CA ILE A 9 11.46 9.74 7.16
C ILE A 9 11.84 10.17 5.73
N ALA A 10 11.93 9.22 4.80
CA ALA A 10 12.38 9.47 3.42
C ALA A 10 11.44 10.39 2.62
N THR A 11 10.13 10.33 2.84
CA THR A 11 9.16 11.10 2.02
C THR A 11 9.18 12.60 2.34
N PRO A 12 9.15 13.03 3.62
CA PRO A 12 9.38 14.43 3.98
C PRO A 12 10.74 14.96 3.51
N ALA A 13 11.80 14.15 3.64
CA ALA A 13 13.15 14.54 3.23
C ALA A 13 13.26 14.75 1.70
N MET A 14 12.68 13.85 0.90
CA MET A 14 12.61 14.05 -0.56
C MET A 14 11.78 15.28 -0.92
N GLY A 15 10.66 15.52 -0.24
CA GLY A 15 9.85 16.72 -0.44
C GLY A 15 10.63 18.02 -0.20
N ALA A 16 11.39 18.08 0.90
CA ALA A 16 12.25 19.22 1.20
C ALA A 16 13.36 19.42 0.15
N LEU A 17 13.99 18.33 -0.31
CA LEU A 17 15.03 18.40 -1.35
C LEU A 17 14.50 18.91 -2.69
N PHE A 18 13.36 18.38 -3.15
CA PHE A 18 12.76 18.85 -4.40
C PHE A 18 12.29 20.30 -4.30
N ALA A 19 11.65 20.68 -3.20
CA ALA A 19 11.25 22.06 -2.97
C ALA A 19 12.45 23.02 -2.96
N GLY A 20 13.53 22.65 -2.26
CA GLY A 20 14.78 23.42 -2.25
C GLY A 20 15.40 23.59 -3.64
N LEU A 21 15.40 22.53 -4.45
CA LEU A 21 15.87 22.58 -5.83
C LEU A 21 15.04 23.56 -6.69
N PHE A 22 13.71 23.47 -6.65
CA PHE A 22 12.84 24.34 -7.44
C PHE A 22 12.89 25.80 -6.98
N VAL A 23 13.00 26.05 -5.68
CA VAL A 23 13.20 27.40 -5.13
C VAL A 23 14.55 27.97 -5.58
N SER A 24 15.61 27.18 -5.57
CA SER A 24 16.94 27.59 -6.06
C SER A 24 16.94 27.92 -7.55
N ILE A 25 16.31 27.08 -8.37
CA ILE A 25 16.15 27.32 -9.82
C ILE A 25 15.33 28.60 -10.05
N ALA A 26 14.20 28.77 -9.35
CA ALA A 26 13.37 29.96 -9.45
C ALA A 26 14.13 31.24 -9.06
N ALA A 27 14.90 31.20 -7.98
CA ALA A 27 15.71 32.34 -7.53
C ALA A 27 16.77 32.72 -8.59
N SER A 28 17.41 31.74 -9.22
CA SER A 28 18.38 31.97 -10.30
C SER A 28 17.75 32.66 -11.53
N TYR A 29 16.61 32.15 -12.01
CA TYR A 29 15.90 32.74 -13.15
C TYR A 29 15.32 34.14 -12.85
N LEU A 30 14.80 34.36 -11.64
CA LEU A 30 14.30 35.68 -11.22
C LEU A 30 15.46 36.67 -11.11
N TYR A 31 16.58 36.29 -10.51
CA TYR A 31 17.76 37.15 -10.42
C TYR A 31 18.29 37.54 -11.81
N GLU A 32 18.41 36.58 -12.73
CA GLU A 32 18.81 36.87 -14.11
C GLU A 32 17.77 37.70 -14.87
N GLY A 33 16.48 37.48 -14.63
CA GLY A 33 15.39 38.22 -15.26
C GLY A 33 15.28 39.67 -14.81
N PHE A 34 15.50 39.96 -13.52
CA PHE A 34 15.54 41.32 -12.99
C PHE A 34 16.83 42.06 -13.35
N SER A 35 17.97 41.36 -13.38
CA SER A 35 19.26 41.98 -13.71
C SER A 35 19.41 42.32 -15.20
N LYS A 36 18.81 41.53 -16.09
CA LYS A 36 18.88 41.75 -17.55
C LYS A 36 17.62 42.39 -18.14
N ASN A 37 16.62 42.69 -17.31
CA ASN A 37 15.32 43.22 -17.71
C ASN A 37 14.65 42.36 -18.81
N ASP A 38 14.71 41.05 -18.63
CA ASP A 38 14.32 40.04 -19.62
C ASP A 38 13.04 39.33 -19.17
N ASP A 39 11.91 39.75 -19.71
CA ASP A 39 10.56 39.39 -19.25
C ASP A 39 10.33 37.87 -19.23
N TRP A 40 10.82 37.13 -20.24
CA TRP A 40 10.59 35.69 -20.30
C TRP A 40 11.26 34.94 -19.14
N ARG A 41 12.41 35.42 -18.64
CA ARG A 41 13.12 34.81 -17.51
C ARG A 41 12.38 35.05 -16.21
N GLN A 42 11.74 36.22 -16.07
CA GLN A 42 10.89 36.54 -14.92
C GLN A 42 9.66 35.62 -14.87
N TYR A 43 8.98 35.44 -16.01
CA TYR A 43 7.86 34.49 -16.12
C TYR A 43 8.30 33.04 -15.86
N ALA A 44 9.45 32.61 -16.40
CA ALA A 44 9.99 31.28 -16.16
C ALA A 44 10.34 31.03 -14.68
N GLY A 45 10.89 32.04 -13.99
CA GLY A 45 11.17 31.99 -12.56
C GLY A 45 9.91 31.86 -11.71
N LEU A 46 8.89 32.68 -11.98
CA LEU A 46 7.58 32.61 -11.32
C LEU A 46 6.90 31.24 -11.54
N CYS A 47 6.87 30.75 -12.79
CA CYS A 47 6.32 29.43 -13.10
C CYS A 47 7.05 28.31 -12.34
N SER A 48 8.38 28.35 -12.29
CA SER A 48 9.20 27.37 -11.57
C SER A 48 8.91 27.36 -10.06
N PHE A 49 8.70 28.54 -9.47
CA PHE A 49 8.33 28.69 -8.06
C PHE A 49 6.96 28.07 -7.76
N PHE A 50 5.94 28.38 -8.58
CA PHE A 50 4.60 27.81 -8.41
C PHE A 50 4.58 26.29 -8.60
N ILE A 51 5.33 25.76 -9.57
CA ILE A 51 5.49 24.31 -9.76
C ILE A 51 6.11 23.67 -8.52
N GLY A 52 7.16 24.29 -7.95
CA GLY A 52 7.77 23.83 -6.70
C GLY A 52 6.78 23.79 -5.52
N LEU A 53 5.95 24.83 -5.38
CA LEU A 53 4.90 24.91 -4.36
C LEU A 53 3.84 23.81 -4.51
N VAL A 54 3.37 23.55 -5.74
CA VAL A 54 2.40 22.49 -6.03
C VAL A 54 3.00 21.12 -5.71
N ILE A 55 4.24 20.86 -6.11
CA ILE A 55 4.94 19.61 -5.80
C ILE A 55 5.06 19.42 -4.28
N LEU A 56 5.46 20.47 -3.56
CA LEU A 56 5.58 20.45 -2.10
C LEU A 56 4.24 20.15 -1.42
N ALA A 57 3.16 20.82 -1.83
CA ALA A 57 1.81 20.59 -1.29
C ALA A 57 1.32 19.15 -1.54
N VAL A 58 1.60 18.60 -2.73
CA VAL A 58 1.26 17.21 -3.07
C VAL A 58 2.04 16.21 -2.21
N ILE A 59 3.30 16.47 -1.89
CA ILE A 59 4.14 15.59 -1.07
C ILE A 59 3.78 15.68 0.43
N LEU A 60 3.41 16.86 0.93
CA LEU A 60 3.01 17.05 2.34
C LEU A 60 1.62 16.49 2.66
N LYS A 61 0.69 16.50 1.70
CA LYS A 61 -0.67 15.99 1.88
C LYS A 61 -0.76 14.56 2.48
N PRO A 62 0.01 13.56 2.02
CA PRO A 62 0.00 12.23 2.62
C PRO A 62 0.73 12.13 3.96
N VAL A 63 1.63 13.07 4.30
CA VAL A 63 2.35 13.09 5.60
C VAL A 63 1.46 13.63 6.72
N LEU A 64 0.57 14.57 6.38
CA LEU A 64 -0.35 15.19 7.34
C LEU A 64 -1.63 14.39 7.59
N LYS A 65 -1.95 13.40 6.74
CA LYS A 65 -2.97 12.39 7.06
C LYS A 65 -2.35 11.37 7.99
N GLY A 66 -2.64 11.51 9.29
CA GLY A 66 -2.17 10.62 10.34
C GLY A 66 -2.46 9.14 10.06
N VAL A 67 -1.77 8.27 10.80
CA VAL A 67 -2.00 6.82 10.78
C VAL A 67 -3.34 6.56 11.49
N ASP A 68 -4.42 6.59 10.73
CA ASP A 68 -5.78 6.31 11.20
C ASP A 68 -5.92 4.83 11.61
N ASP A 69 -6.52 4.56 12.77
CA ASP A 69 -6.96 3.27 13.33
C ASP A 69 -5.95 2.10 13.44
N PRO A 70 -5.94 1.33 14.56
CA PRO A 70 -5.14 0.11 14.69
C PRO A 70 -5.51 -0.96 13.65
N GLU A 71 -6.73 -0.92 13.10
CA GLU A 71 -7.13 -1.78 11.96
C GLU A 71 -6.30 -1.49 10.70
N SER A 72 -5.73 -0.29 10.56
CA SER A 72 -4.86 0.06 9.44
C SER A 72 -3.45 -0.53 9.54
N LEU A 73 -3.08 -1.11 10.68
CA LEU A 73 -1.79 -1.77 10.86
C LEU A 73 -1.78 -3.17 10.22
N ALA A 74 -2.93 -3.85 10.18
CA ALA A 74 -3.09 -5.18 9.57
C ALA A 74 -3.36 -5.10 8.05
N ARG A 75 -2.50 -4.36 7.33
CA ARG A 75 -2.66 -4.11 5.89
C ARG A 75 -2.01 -5.14 4.98
N ASP A 76 -1.22 -6.07 5.52
CA ASP A 76 -0.48 -7.04 4.74
C ASP A 76 -0.51 -8.44 5.38
N PRO A 77 -0.21 -9.51 4.63
CA PRO A 77 -0.32 -10.87 5.14
C PRO A 77 0.66 -11.16 6.28
N HIS A 78 1.80 -10.48 6.34
CA HIS A 78 2.78 -10.71 7.39
C HIS A 78 2.32 -10.06 8.69
N THR A 79 1.77 -8.85 8.64
CA THR A 79 1.15 -8.20 9.80
C THR A 79 -0.11 -8.93 10.27
N ILE A 80 -0.96 -9.39 9.35
CA ILE A 80 -2.12 -10.23 9.70
C ILE A 80 -1.67 -11.54 10.36
N GLN A 81 -0.61 -12.18 9.84
CA GLN A 81 -0.06 -13.40 10.45
C GLN A 81 0.46 -13.11 11.86
N ALA A 82 1.27 -12.07 12.04
CA ALA A 82 1.83 -11.70 13.34
C ALA A 82 0.73 -11.34 14.36
N ALA A 83 -0.29 -10.59 13.94
CA ALA A 83 -1.43 -10.26 14.79
C ALA A 83 -2.24 -11.51 15.18
N ALA A 84 -2.40 -12.47 14.26
CA ALA A 84 -3.06 -13.74 14.57
C ALA A 84 -2.23 -14.58 15.57
N GLU A 85 -0.91 -14.63 15.41
CA GLU A 85 0.00 -15.32 16.33
C GLU A 85 0.02 -14.65 17.72
N GLU A 86 -0.01 -13.32 17.78
CA GLU A 86 -0.16 -12.55 19.02
C GLU A 86 -1.49 -12.84 19.72
N TYR A 87 -2.58 -12.93 18.94
CA TYR A 87 -3.88 -13.35 19.47
C TYR A 87 -3.83 -14.75 20.06
N ILE A 88 -3.23 -15.72 19.36
CA ILE A 88 -3.09 -17.09 19.85
C ILE A 88 -2.28 -17.13 21.16
N ALA A 89 -1.19 -16.36 21.25
CA ALA A 89 -0.34 -16.32 22.43
C ALA A 89 -1.02 -15.64 23.63
N THR A 90 -1.79 -14.56 23.39
CA THR A 90 -2.42 -13.75 24.44
C THR A 90 -3.84 -13.28 24.05
N PRO A 91 -4.84 -14.18 24.05
CA PRO A 91 -6.15 -13.90 23.44
C PRO A 91 -6.98 -12.79 24.08
N ARG A 92 -6.81 -12.55 25.40
CA ARG A 92 -7.56 -11.55 26.17
C ARG A 92 -6.91 -10.15 26.18
N VAL A 93 -5.69 -10.02 25.65
CA VAL A 93 -4.89 -8.79 25.67
C VAL A 93 -4.58 -8.27 24.26
N ALA A 94 -4.68 -9.15 23.25
CA ALA A 94 -4.40 -8.81 21.87
C ALA A 94 -5.24 -7.63 21.36
N VAL A 95 -4.59 -6.76 20.59
CA VAL A 95 -5.16 -5.48 20.11
C VAL A 95 -6.22 -5.69 19.01
N LEU A 96 -6.10 -6.77 18.24
CA LEU A 96 -6.96 -7.03 17.07
C LEU A 96 -7.74 -8.32 17.23
N ASP A 97 -9.05 -8.23 17.02
CA ASP A 97 -9.97 -9.37 17.01
C ASP A 97 -9.78 -10.22 15.72
N PRO A 98 -9.78 -11.56 15.81
CA PRO A 98 -9.77 -12.46 14.66
C PRO A 98 -10.79 -12.12 13.57
N ASP A 99 -11.99 -11.63 13.91
CA ASP A 99 -13.00 -11.24 12.93
C ASP A 99 -12.59 -10.01 12.11
N VAL A 100 -11.90 -9.05 12.74
CA VAL A 100 -11.29 -7.92 12.02
C VAL A 100 -10.20 -8.42 11.08
N LEU A 101 -9.33 -9.33 11.55
CA LEU A 101 -8.29 -9.94 10.73
C LEU A 101 -8.88 -10.70 9.53
N VAL A 102 -10.04 -11.36 9.69
CA VAL A 102 -10.75 -12.05 8.60
C VAL A 102 -11.20 -11.04 7.54
N ARG A 103 -11.78 -9.91 7.96
CA ARG A 103 -12.22 -8.84 7.04
C ARG A 103 -11.03 -8.25 6.28
N GLN A 104 -9.93 -7.93 6.98
CA GLN A 104 -8.71 -7.44 6.35
C GLN A 104 -8.11 -8.44 5.38
N MET A 105 -8.12 -9.74 5.72
CA MET A 105 -7.62 -10.79 4.84
C MET A 105 -8.48 -10.98 3.58
N LYS A 106 -9.80 -10.81 3.69
CA LYS A 106 -10.71 -10.79 2.52
C LYS A 106 -10.41 -9.60 1.62
N GLN A 107 -10.20 -8.42 2.19
CA GLN A 107 -9.85 -7.22 1.43
C GLN A 107 -8.50 -7.38 0.74
N TRP A 108 -7.47 -7.84 1.47
CA TRP A 108 -6.16 -8.14 0.89
C TRP A 108 -6.26 -9.11 -0.28
N HIS A 109 -7.10 -10.14 -0.17
CA HIS A 109 -7.26 -11.12 -1.25
C HIS A 109 -7.84 -10.52 -2.52
N LYS A 110 -8.76 -9.56 -2.40
CA LYS A 110 -9.29 -8.80 -3.54
C LYS A 110 -8.23 -7.90 -4.17
N ASP A 111 -7.35 -7.32 -3.36
CA ASP A 111 -6.38 -6.31 -3.81
C ASP A 111 -4.99 -6.88 -4.13
N ILE A 112 -4.79 -8.20 -3.99
CA ILE A 112 -3.46 -8.83 -4.06
C ILE A 112 -2.72 -8.51 -5.35
N SER A 113 -3.41 -8.47 -6.49
CA SER A 113 -2.83 -8.17 -7.79
C SER A 113 -2.32 -6.73 -7.87
N VAL A 114 -3.12 -5.77 -7.40
CA VAL A 114 -2.78 -4.35 -7.38
C VAL A 114 -1.62 -4.11 -6.42
N ARG A 115 -1.69 -4.67 -5.21
CA ARG A 115 -0.64 -4.56 -4.19
C ARG A 115 0.67 -5.18 -4.66
N SER A 116 0.62 -6.25 -5.46
CA SER A 116 1.81 -6.86 -6.07
C SER A 116 2.50 -5.96 -7.10
N THR A 117 1.82 -4.93 -7.63
CA THR A 117 2.44 -3.89 -8.47
C THR A 117 3.11 -2.77 -7.66
N ASN A 118 3.19 -2.91 -6.33
CA ASN A 118 3.69 -1.91 -5.39
C ASN A 118 2.85 -0.62 -5.40
N ILE A 119 1.52 -0.80 -5.37
CA ILE A 119 0.52 0.28 -5.34
C ILE A 119 -0.51 -0.06 -4.26
N SER A 120 -0.75 0.89 -3.36
CA SER A 120 -1.67 0.76 -2.23
C SER A 120 -3.08 1.29 -2.54
N ALA A 121 -3.49 1.29 -3.81
CA ALA A 121 -4.75 1.89 -4.25
C ALA A 121 -5.88 0.86 -4.22
N ASP A 122 -7.06 1.30 -3.78
CA ASP A 122 -8.30 0.50 -3.73
C ASP A 122 -8.97 0.40 -5.12
N ALA A 123 -8.18 0.17 -6.17
CA ALA A 123 -8.66 0.10 -7.54
C ALA A 123 -8.63 -1.35 -8.04
N GLN A 124 -9.79 -1.97 -8.19
CA GLN A 124 -9.90 -3.35 -8.70
C GLN A 124 -9.87 -3.38 -10.22
N SER A 125 -9.20 -4.39 -10.79
CA SER A 125 -9.13 -4.58 -12.24
C SER A 125 -9.02 -6.04 -12.61
N GLN A 126 -10.11 -6.57 -13.16
CA GLN A 126 -10.17 -7.95 -13.64
C GLN A 126 -9.08 -8.26 -14.67
N ARG A 127 -8.76 -7.30 -15.56
CA ARG A 127 -7.68 -7.46 -16.55
C ARG A 127 -6.31 -7.66 -15.90
N LEU A 128 -6.06 -7.00 -14.76
CA LEU A 128 -4.82 -7.14 -14.03
C LEU A 128 -4.77 -8.50 -13.34
N ASP A 129 -5.87 -8.93 -12.73
CA ASP A 129 -6.00 -10.26 -12.11
C ASP A 129 -5.78 -11.38 -13.13
N ASP A 130 -6.42 -11.29 -14.29
CA ASP A 130 -6.26 -12.24 -15.40
C ASP A 130 -4.79 -12.29 -15.87
N ALA A 131 -4.13 -11.13 -15.96
CA ALA A 131 -2.72 -11.07 -16.33
C ALA A 131 -1.81 -11.77 -15.30
N PHE A 132 -2.08 -11.62 -14.00
CA PHE A 132 -1.36 -12.35 -12.95
C PHE A 132 -1.67 -13.85 -12.97
N HIS A 133 -2.92 -14.23 -13.23
CA HIS A 133 -3.31 -15.64 -13.38
C HIS A 133 -2.60 -16.29 -14.57
N LEU A 134 -2.54 -15.63 -15.73
CA LEU A 134 -1.79 -16.10 -16.89
C LEU A 134 -0.28 -16.17 -16.60
N ALA A 135 0.28 -15.15 -15.94
CA ALA A 135 1.69 -15.12 -15.57
C ALA A 135 2.07 -16.26 -14.60
N SER A 136 1.16 -16.68 -13.72
CA SER A 136 1.39 -17.79 -12.80
C SER A 136 1.60 -19.14 -13.50
N ARG A 137 1.06 -19.28 -14.72
CA ARG A 137 1.16 -20.50 -15.55
C ARG A 137 2.29 -20.43 -16.59
N ALA A 138 2.87 -19.25 -16.80
CA ALA A 138 3.92 -19.06 -17.80
C ALA A 138 5.22 -19.77 -17.37
N ARG A 139 5.77 -20.60 -18.26
CA ARG A 139 7.08 -21.26 -18.12
C ARG A 139 7.97 -20.89 -19.29
N GLY A 140 9.24 -20.62 -19.04
CA GLY A 140 10.23 -20.21 -20.04
C GLY A 140 10.32 -18.70 -20.23
N PHE A 141 11.50 -18.24 -20.69
CA PHE A 141 11.86 -16.83 -20.76
C PHE A 141 10.91 -15.99 -21.62
N ILE A 142 10.63 -16.42 -22.86
CA ILE A 142 9.77 -15.66 -23.80
C ILE A 142 8.34 -15.49 -23.26
N LYS A 143 7.74 -16.58 -22.75
CA LYS A 143 6.38 -16.53 -22.18
C LYS A 143 6.32 -15.64 -20.95
N LEU A 144 7.36 -15.67 -20.11
CA LEU A 144 7.47 -14.84 -18.91
C LEU A 144 7.65 -13.35 -19.25
N THR A 145 8.46 -13.02 -20.25
CA THR A 145 8.65 -11.64 -20.72
C THR A 145 7.34 -11.08 -21.29
N ASN A 146 6.63 -11.85 -22.12
CA ASN A 146 5.32 -11.45 -22.63
C ASN A 146 4.29 -11.25 -21.50
N ALA A 147 4.23 -12.17 -20.54
CA ALA A 147 3.36 -12.04 -19.37
C ALA A 147 3.71 -10.80 -18.52
N SER A 148 5.00 -10.49 -18.36
CA SER A 148 5.48 -9.32 -17.63
C SER A 148 5.06 -8.02 -18.32
N LEU A 149 5.21 -7.95 -19.65
CA LEU A 149 4.76 -6.80 -20.44
C LEU A 149 3.25 -6.62 -20.40
N ARG A 150 2.47 -7.71 -20.42
CA ARG A 150 1.01 -7.66 -20.26
C ARG A 150 0.60 -7.10 -18.90
N ILE A 151 1.26 -7.53 -17.82
CA ILE A 151 1.03 -6.97 -16.47
C ILE A 151 1.37 -5.49 -16.44
N TYR A 152 2.51 -5.09 -17.01
CA TYR A 152 2.90 -3.69 -17.09
C TYR A 152 1.85 -2.85 -17.84
N TYR A 153 1.36 -3.34 -18.98
CA TYR A 153 0.34 -2.66 -19.77
C TYR A 153 -1.02 -2.57 -19.03
N ALA A 154 -1.44 -3.64 -18.36
CA ALA A 154 -2.65 -3.63 -17.54
C ALA A 154 -2.53 -2.62 -16.38
N ALA A 155 -1.36 -2.58 -15.72
CA ALA A 155 -1.07 -1.63 -14.66
C ALA A 155 -0.96 -0.19 -15.17
N LEU A 156 -0.42 0.03 -16.37
CA LEU A 156 -0.35 1.33 -17.04
C LEU A 156 -1.75 1.91 -17.30
N LYS A 157 -2.69 1.08 -17.75
CA LYS A 157 -4.09 1.52 -17.93
C LYS A 157 -4.77 1.91 -16.63
N LEU A 158 -4.46 1.20 -15.55
CA LEU A 158 -5.08 1.44 -14.25
C LEU A 158 -4.44 2.65 -13.51
N PHE A 159 -3.12 2.82 -13.65
CA PHE A 159 -2.35 3.85 -12.95
C PHE A 159 -1.43 4.63 -13.91
N PRO A 160 -2.00 5.42 -14.83
CA PRO A 160 -1.24 6.04 -15.92
C PRO A 160 -0.07 6.87 -15.39
N PHE A 161 -0.30 7.77 -14.43
CA PHE A 161 0.75 8.67 -13.90
C PHE A 161 2.01 7.97 -13.38
N ARG A 162 1.89 6.75 -12.82
CA ARG A 162 3.02 6.02 -12.22
C ARG A 162 3.78 5.14 -13.21
N PHE A 163 3.14 4.73 -14.30
CA PHE A 163 3.72 3.85 -15.32
C PHE A 163 4.01 4.58 -16.64
N LEU A 164 3.48 5.80 -16.87
CA LEU A 164 3.83 6.63 -18.02
C LEU A 164 5.23 7.24 -17.89
N TRP A 165 5.80 7.34 -16.68
CA TRP A 165 7.05 8.07 -16.46
C TRP A 165 8.20 7.68 -17.42
N PRO A 166 8.51 6.39 -17.64
CA PRO A 166 9.55 6.00 -18.59
C PRO A 166 9.24 6.42 -20.03
N ILE A 167 7.96 6.43 -20.41
CA ILE A 167 7.51 6.85 -21.75
C ILE A 167 7.64 8.36 -21.89
N LEU A 168 7.27 9.13 -20.87
CA LEU A 168 7.45 10.59 -20.85
C LEU A 168 8.93 10.96 -20.89
N SER A 169 9.78 10.32 -20.07
CA SER A 169 11.22 10.55 -20.11
C SER A 169 11.81 10.20 -21.48
N ALA A 170 11.35 9.11 -22.10
CA ALA A 170 11.73 8.75 -23.46
C ALA A 170 11.34 9.81 -24.49
N LEU A 171 10.11 10.34 -24.42
CA LEU A 171 9.63 11.39 -25.31
C LEU A 171 10.43 12.68 -25.14
N VAL A 172 10.66 13.13 -23.91
CA VAL A 172 11.47 14.33 -23.62
C VAL A 172 12.90 14.16 -24.15
N TYR A 173 13.50 12.99 -23.95
CA TYR A 173 14.82 12.68 -24.48
C TYR A 173 14.86 12.73 -26.01
N LEU A 174 13.88 12.11 -26.69
CA LEU A 174 13.81 12.10 -28.15
C LEU A 174 13.61 13.51 -28.73
N VAL A 175 12.68 14.28 -28.16
CA VAL A 175 12.44 15.67 -28.57
C VAL A 175 13.70 16.51 -28.37
N GLY A 176 14.36 16.41 -27.22
CA GLY A 176 15.60 17.12 -26.94
C GLY A 176 16.74 16.72 -27.89
N ASN A 177 16.88 15.43 -28.19
CA ASN A 177 17.89 14.91 -29.11
C ASN A 177 17.68 15.45 -30.53
N TYR A 178 16.44 15.44 -31.04
CA TYR A 178 16.13 16.00 -32.36
C TYR A 178 16.27 17.51 -32.41
N TRP A 179 15.84 18.21 -31.36
CA TRP A 179 16.01 19.65 -31.26
C TRP A 179 17.49 20.04 -31.34
N PHE A 180 18.34 19.31 -30.60
CA PHE A 180 19.78 19.49 -30.65
C PHE A 180 20.34 19.21 -32.04
N ALA A 181 19.98 18.09 -32.68
CA ALA A 181 20.47 17.72 -34.00
C ALA A 181 20.07 18.70 -35.11
N ILE A 182 18.92 19.38 -34.97
CA ILE A 182 18.49 20.47 -35.85
C ILE A 182 19.31 21.73 -35.56
N GLY A 183 19.44 22.11 -34.29
CA GLY A 183 20.14 23.34 -33.86
C GLY A 183 21.64 23.32 -34.11
N SER A 184 22.30 22.16 -34.03
CA SER A 184 23.73 21.98 -34.28
C SER A 184 24.09 21.87 -35.76
N GLY A 185 23.12 21.87 -36.69
CA GLY A 185 23.37 21.68 -38.11
C GLY A 185 23.76 20.25 -38.52
N THR A 186 23.85 19.30 -37.58
CA THR A 186 24.24 17.90 -37.82
C THR A 186 23.33 17.23 -38.85
N LEU A 187 22.03 17.55 -38.86
CA LEU A 187 21.12 17.05 -39.87
C LEU A 187 21.31 17.68 -41.25
N LYS A 188 21.86 18.89 -41.37
CA LYS A 188 22.12 19.52 -42.68
C LYS A 188 23.39 18.97 -43.32
N GLU A 189 24.41 18.73 -42.51
CA GLU A 189 25.72 18.20 -42.93
C GLU A 189 25.70 16.69 -43.21
N ALA A 190 24.77 15.96 -42.58
CA ALA A 190 24.63 14.53 -42.79
C ALA A 190 24.04 14.18 -44.17
N GLY A 191 24.66 13.20 -44.84
CA GLY A 191 24.07 12.53 -46.00
C GLY A 191 22.76 11.80 -45.65
N PRO A 192 22.01 11.30 -46.65
CA PRO A 192 20.69 10.67 -46.43
C PRO A 192 20.72 9.50 -45.45
N VAL A 193 21.78 8.69 -45.47
CA VAL A 193 21.99 7.59 -44.51
C VAL A 193 22.29 8.11 -43.11
N GLY A 194 23.12 9.16 -42.99
CA GLY A 194 23.43 9.78 -41.69
C GLY A 194 22.20 10.37 -41.01
N LYS A 195 21.33 11.04 -41.78
CA LYS A 195 20.02 11.53 -41.30
C LYS A 195 19.15 10.38 -40.78
N LEU A 196 19.07 9.27 -41.52
CA LEU A 196 18.32 8.09 -41.09
C LEU A 196 18.86 7.51 -39.78
N LEU A 197 20.19 7.40 -39.64
CA LEU A 197 20.81 6.88 -38.42
C LEU A 197 20.55 7.78 -37.21
N VAL A 198 20.68 9.10 -37.37
CA VAL A 198 20.36 10.08 -36.32
C VAL A 198 18.88 10.03 -35.92
N LEU A 199 17.98 9.74 -36.86
CA LEU A 199 16.55 9.63 -36.56
C LEU A 199 16.18 8.29 -35.91
N VAL A 200 16.69 7.17 -36.41
CA VAL A 200 16.21 5.83 -36.03
C VAL A 200 16.94 5.25 -34.82
N ILE A 201 18.26 5.43 -34.71
CA ILE A 201 19.04 4.82 -33.63
C ILE A 201 18.55 5.26 -32.24
N PRO A 202 18.33 6.56 -31.96
CA PRO A 202 17.83 6.99 -30.66
C PRO A 202 16.48 6.38 -30.32
N ILE A 203 15.56 6.26 -31.29
CA ILE A 203 14.25 5.63 -31.10
C ILE A 203 14.43 4.17 -30.69
N VAL A 204 15.25 3.41 -31.42
CA VAL A 204 15.47 1.99 -31.13
C VAL A 204 16.11 1.82 -29.75
N CYS A 205 17.18 2.56 -29.44
CA CYS A 205 17.86 2.49 -28.14
C CYS A 205 16.91 2.83 -26.98
N VAL A 206 16.18 3.93 -27.08
CA VAL A 206 15.23 4.35 -26.03
C VAL A 206 14.08 3.35 -25.91
N SER A 207 13.55 2.84 -27.01
CA SER A 207 12.49 1.82 -27.00
C SER A 207 12.94 0.54 -26.32
N LEU A 208 14.18 0.10 -26.56
CA LEU A 208 14.77 -1.06 -25.89
C LEU A 208 14.89 -0.82 -24.37
N VAL A 209 15.34 0.36 -23.96
CA VAL A 209 15.44 0.73 -22.53
C VAL A 209 14.05 0.73 -21.87
N VAL A 210 13.05 1.36 -22.50
CA VAL A 210 11.67 1.41 -21.99
C VAL A 210 11.06 0.00 -21.93
N MET A 211 11.29 -0.84 -22.94
CA MET A 211 10.82 -2.23 -22.98
C MET A 211 11.49 -3.05 -21.87
N PHE A 212 12.80 -2.92 -21.68
CA PHE A 212 13.54 -3.60 -20.62
C PHE A 212 13.05 -3.17 -19.23
N TYR A 213 12.87 -1.87 -19.00
CA TYR A 213 12.28 -1.34 -17.77
C TYR A 213 10.88 -1.91 -17.52
N SER A 214 10.04 -1.94 -18.57
CA SER A 214 8.66 -2.44 -18.46
C SER A 214 8.62 -3.94 -18.13
N ALA A 215 9.47 -4.73 -18.80
CA ALA A 215 9.60 -6.16 -18.56
C ALA A 215 10.13 -6.46 -17.15
N THR A 216 11.18 -5.77 -16.71
CA THR A 216 11.76 -5.97 -15.36
C THR A 216 10.78 -5.58 -14.26
N ARG A 217 10.04 -4.48 -14.41
CA ARG A 217 9.01 -4.05 -13.47
C ARG A 217 7.84 -5.04 -13.42
N GLY A 218 7.38 -5.53 -14.58
CA GLY A 218 6.37 -6.58 -14.67
C GLY A 218 6.84 -7.88 -14.00
N TYR A 219 8.09 -8.29 -14.26
CA TYR A 219 8.69 -9.49 -13.65
C TYR A 219 8.80 -9.37 -12.12
N ARG A 220 9.22 -8.21 -11.62
CA ARG A 220 9.22 -7.90 -10.19
C ARG A 220 7.81 -8.06 -9.61
N ALA A 221 6.78 -7.54 -10.27
CA ALA A 221 5.41 -7.66 -9.81
C ALA A 221 4.94 -9.14 -9.75
N ILE A 222 5.30 -9.97 -10.74
CA ILE A 222 5.03 -11.41 -10.71
C ILE A 222 5.69 -12.08 -9.51
N ARG A 223 6.96 -11.76 -9.22
CA ARG A 223 7.68 -12.33 -8.06
C ARG A 223 7.01 -11.92 -6.75
N TRP A 224 6.65 -10.65 -6.61
CA TRP A 224 5.92 -10.16 -5.44
C TRP A 224 4.56 -10.83 -5.28
N HIS A 225 3.83 -11.05 -6.37
CA HIS A 225 2.56 -11.78 -6.33
C HIS A 225 2.73 -13.21 -5.81
N LYS A 226 3.80 -13.92 -6.21
CA LYS A 226 4.10 -15.26 -5.69
C LYS A 226 4.40 -15.23 -4.19
N VAL A 227 5.24 -14.29 -3.73
CA VAL A 227 5.57 -14.11 -2.31
C VAL A 227 4.32 -13.79 -1.50
N ASN A 228 3.51 -12.83 -1.97
CA ASN A 228 2.27 -12.43 -1.32
C ASN A 228 1.25 -13.56 -1.24
N ARG A 229 1.17 -14.43 -2.26
CA ARG A 229 0.30 -15.62 -2.22
C ARG A 229 0.75 -16.64 -1.18
N LEU A 230 2.06 -16.86 -1.05
CA LEU A 230 2.60 -17.75 -0.01
C LEU A 230 2.36 -17.18 1.39
N ALA A 231 2.62 -15.89 1.58
CA ALA A 231 2.35 -15.20 2.84
C ALA A 231 0.86 -15.24 3.18
N SER A 232 -0.03 -15.02 2.20
CA SER A 232 -1.48 -15.15 2.35
C SER A 232 -1.90 -16.55 2.79
N ALA A 233 -1.25 -17.61 2.29
CA ALA A 233 -1.54 -18.97 2.71
C ALA A 233 -1.14 -19.22 4.16
N LYS A 234 0.00 -18.68 4.61
CA LYS A 234 0.44 -18.75 6.03
C LYS A 234 -0.49 -17.96 6.94
N ALA A 235 -0.80 -16.73 6.59
CA ALA A 235 -1.73 -15.87 7.32
C ALA A 235 -3.12 -16.54 7.49
N LYS A 236 -3.64 -17.19 6.44
CA LYS A 236 -4.90 -17.95 6.53
C LYS A 236 -4.85 -19.12 7.50
N ARG A 237 -3.69 -19.78 7.68
CA ARG A 237 -3.55 -20.88 8.64
C ARG A 237 -3.53 -20.34 10.07
N ALA A 238 -2.67 -19.37 10.34
CA ALA A 238 -2.60 -18.69 11.64
C ALA A 238 -3.97 -18.10 12.04
N LEU A 239 -4.69 -17.51 11.08
CA LEU A 239 -6.02 -16.95 11.34
C LEU A 239 -7.08 -18.02 11.65
N ARG A 240 -6.98 -19.23 11.07
CA ARG A 240 -7.89 -20.33 11.45
C ARG A 240 -7.62 -20.79 12.87
N GLU A 241 -6.35 -20.90 13.25
CA GLU A 241 -5.93 -21.27 14.61
C GLU A 241 -6.39 -20.20 15.62
N ALA A 242 -6.18 -18.92 15.32
CA ALA A 242 -6.67 -17.81 16.13
C ALA A 242 -8.20 -17.85 16.30
N LYS A 243 -8.93 -18.18 15.23
CA LYS A 243 -10.38 -18.31 15.29
C LYS A 243 -10.84 -19.48 16.17
N THR A 244 -10.16 -20.63 16.10
CA THR A 244 -10.48 -21.76 16.99
C THR A 244 -10.23 -21.44 18.46
N VAL A 245 -9.17 -20.68 18.77
CA VAL A 245 -8.90 -20.20 20.13
C VAL A 245 -9.97 -19.21 20.59
N HIS A 246 -10.37 -18.29 19.72
CA HIS A 246 -11.42 -17.32 20.00
C HIS A 246 -12.77 -17.99 20.31
N GLU A 247 -13.19 -18.94 19.48
CA GLU A 247 -14.42 -19.71 19.69
C GLU A 247 -14.36 -20.51 21.01
N GLY A 248 -13.19 -21.06 21.36
CA GLY A 248 -12.96 -21.73 22.64
C GLY A 248 -13.15 -20.81 23.84
N ILE A 249 -12.59 -19.60 23.79
CA ILE A 249 -12.69 -18.61 24.87
C ILE A 249 -14.12 -18.09 25.02
N LEU A 250 -14.80 -17.80 23.92
CA LEU A 250 -16.22 -17.44 23.96
C LEU A 250 -17.05 -18.54 24.63
N GLY A 251 -16.76 -19.81 24.32
CA GLY A 251 -17.39 -20.95 24.99
C GLY A 251 -17.09 -21.02 26.49
N GLU A 252 -15.85 -20.78 26.91
CA GLU A 252 -15.46 -20.73 28.32
C GLU A 252 -16.12 -19.55 29.07
N ASP A 253 -16.20 -18.39 28.44
CA ASP A 253 -16.83 -17.20 29.02
C ASP A 253 -18.35 -17.39 29.11
N GLU A 254 -19.01 -17.96 28.09
CA GLU A 254 -20.42 -18.36 28.15
C GLU A 254 -20.68 -19.38 29.26
N PHE A 255 -19.83 -20.40 29.37
CA PHE A 255 -19.93 -21.39 30.45
C PHE A 255 -19.76 -20.74 31.82
N SER A 256 -18.78 -19.84 31.97
CA SER A 256 -18.53 -19.12 33.22
C SER A 256 -19.74 -18.26 33.61
N LEU A 257 -20.33 -17.54 32.65
CA LEU A 257 -21.55 -16.75 32.87
C LEU A 257 -22.74 -17.62 33.30
N GLN A 258 -22.92 -18.79 32.67
CA GLN A 258 -23.96 -19.76 33.07
C GLN A 258 -23.70 -20.34 34.47
N LEU A 259 -22.43 -20.56 34.83
CA LEU A 259 -22.05 -21.08 36.13
C LEU A 259 -22.30 -20.04 37.22
N PHE A 260 -21.93 -18.77 36.97
CA PHE A 260 -22.25 -17.65 37.86
C PHE A 260 -23.76 -17.47 38.03
N SER A 261 -24.54 -17.54 36.94
CA SER A 261 -26.00 -17.42 37.04
C SER A 261 -26.63 -18.55 37.86
N ARG A 262 -26.14 -19.79 37.71
CA ARG A 262 -26.61 -20.94 38.49
C ARG A 262 -26.22 -20.85 39.98
N VAL A 263 -25.01 -20.37 40.27
CA VAL A 263 -24.54 -20.14 41.65
C VAL A 263 -25.39 -19.04 42.30
N ASP A 264 -25.65 -17.94 41.61
CA ASP A 264 -26.53 -16.87 42.09
C ASP A 264 -27.96 -17.37 42.36
N ASP A 265 -28.51 -18.18 41.47
CA ASP A 265 -29.82 -18.80 41.66
C ASP A 265 -29.84 -19.75 42.86
N PHE A 266 -28.78 -20.53 43.06
CA PHE A 266 -28.63 -21.41 44.21
C PHE A 266 -28.55 -20.60 45.52
N LEU A 267 -27.73 -19.56 45.56
CA LEU A 267 -27.60 -18.66 46.72
C LEU A 267 -28.92 -17.94 47.04
N ARG A 268 -29.68 -17.52 46.01
CA ARG A 268 -31.02 -16.94 46.19
C ARG A 268 -32.02 -17.93 46.76
N LYS A 269 -31.98 -19.20 46.32
CA LYS A 269 -32.86 -20.26 46.83
C LYS A 269 -32.48 -20.69 48.25
N SER A 270 -31.20 -20.87 48.55
CA SER A 270 -30.73 -21.25 49.89
C SER A 270 -30.91 -20.12 50.91
N GLY A 271 -30.70 -18.86 50.52
CA GLY A 271 -30.99 -17.69 51.34
C GLY A 271 -32.49 -17.53 51.68
N ARG A 272 -33.40 -17.94 50.77
CA ARG A 272 -34.85 -18.00 51.05
C ARG A 272 -35.23 -19.18 51.96
N GLY A 273 -34.55 -20.32 51.85
CA GLY A 273 -34.71 -21.49 52.73
C GLY A 273 -34.28 -21.18 54.17
N ALA A 274 -33.09 -20.63 54.35
CA ALA A 274 -32.57 -20.26 55.67
C ALA A 274 -33.43 -19.19 56.37
N ARG A 275 -33.99 -18.22 55.62
CA ARG A 275 -34.90 -17.21 56.18
C ARG A 275 -36.24 -17.82 56.61
N LYS A 276 -36.75 -18.85 55.92
CA LYS A 276 -37.98 -19.57 56.30
C LYS A 276 -37.76 -20.50 57.49
N GLU A 277 -36.65 -21.22 57.55
CA GLU A 277 -36.35 -22.10 58.70
C GLU A 277 -36.12 -21.31 59.99
N ILE A 278 -35.38 -20.18 59.94
CA ILE A 278 -35.18 -19.30 61.11
C ILE A 278 -36.50 -18.67 61.59
N LEU A 279 -37.44 -18.38 60.68
CA LEU A 279 -38.78 -17.90 61.04
C LEU A 279 -39.67 -19.03 61.60
N SER A 280 -39.55 -20.27 61.12
CA SER A 280 -40.33 -21.41 61.64
C SER A 280 -39.82 -21.94 62.98
N LEU A 281 -38.50 -21.91 63.23
CA LEU A 281 -37.90 -22.31 64.51
C LEU A 281 -38.17 -21.30 65.64
N LYS A 282 -38.46 -20.02 65.31
CA LYS A 282 -38.86 -19.01 66.30
C LYS A 282 -40.34 -18.99 66.64
N ILE A 283 -41.20 -19.72 65.93
CA ILE A 283 -42.65 -19.75 66.17
C ILE A 283 -43.10 -21.04 66.93
N GLY A 284 -42.21 -22.04 67.08
CA GLY A 284 -42.52 -23.32 67.73
C GLY A 284 -42.27 -23.45 69.24
N LYS A 285 -41.88 -22.38 69.96
CA LYS A 285 -41.63 -22.42 71.41
C LYS A 285 -42.09 -21.14 72.12
N PHE A 286 -43.40 -20.94 72.21
CA PHE A 286 -44.00 -20.15 73.29
C PHE A 286 -45.42 -20.67 73.56
N SER A 287 -45.52 -21.60 74.51
CA SER A 287 -46.75 -21.87 75.27
C SER A 287 -46.38 -21.81 76.75
N PHE A 288 -46.58 -20.63 77.33
CA PHE A 288 -46.97 -20.45 78.73
C PHE A 288 -48.38 -19.86 78.70
#